data_AF-A0A0B6WUG3-F1
#
_entry.id   AF-A0A0B6WUG3-F1
#
_cell.length_a   1.000
_cell.length_b   1.000
_cell.length_c   1.000
_cell.angle_alpha   90.00
_cell.angle_beta   90.00
_cell.angle_gamma   90.00
#
_symmetry.space_group_name_H-M   'P 1'
#
loop_
_entity.id
_entity.type
_entity.pdbx_description
1 polymer ?
#
loop_
_entity_poly.entity_id
_entity_poly.type
_entity_poly.pdbx_seq_one_letter_code
_entity_poly.pdbx_strand_id
1 'polypeptide(L)'
;MIRERHTVTYQTRLRLDDESAAALDRYAELFGCVERKLFARLCAGAKASQVKPDFCRRYGLTARQFNSVRVTLEGKMAAARRVLPQRIEELRWRIARAHKVIKRLARRAP
;
A
#
# COMPACT_ATOMS: atom_id res chain seq x y z
N MET A 1 -30.90 -6.76 31.55
CA MET A 1 -30.95 -7.97 30.69
C MET A 1 -30.29 -7.63 29.35
N ILE A 2 -29.01 -8.02 29.19
CA ILE A 2 -28.23 -7.75 27.98
C ILE A 2 -28.62 -8.82 26.96
N ARG A 3 -29.20 -8.44 25.81
CA ARG A 3 -29.46 -9.38 24.71
C ARG A 3 -28.12 -9.82 24.13
N GLU A 4 -27.84 -11.12 24.18
CA GLU A 4 -26.74 -11.72 23.43
C GLU A 4 -26.91 -11.41 21.94
N ARG A 5 -25.94 -10.70 21.35
CA ARG A 5 -25.90 -10.48 19.91
C ARG A 5 -25.31 -11.72 19.25
N HIS A 6 -26.16 -12.53 18.63
CA HIS A 6 -25.72 -13.60 17.74
C HIS A 6 -24.95 -13.00 16.56
N THR A 7 -23.63 -13.20 16.55
CA THR A 7 -22.77 -12.82 15.42
C THR A 7 -22.70 -14.01 14.47
N VAL A 8 -23.33 -13.87 13.30
CA VAL A 8 -23.34 -14.91 12.27
C VAL A 8 -22.39 -14.51 11.15
N THR A 9 -21.44 -15.37 10.80
CA THR A 9 -20.50 -15.16 9.70
C THR A 9 -21.09 -15.71 8.40
N TYR A 10 -21.69 -14.85 7.59
CA TYR A 10 -22.15 -15.23 6.26
C TYR A 10 -20.98 -15.30 5.28
N GLN A 11 -21.00 -16.30 4.39
CA GLN A 11 -20.06 -16.36 3.27
C GLN A 11 -20.41 -15.23 2.28
N THR A 12 -19.59 -14.18 2.27
CA THR A 12 -19.83 -12.93 1.52
C THR A 12 -19.25 -12.91 0.10
N ARG A 13 -18.99 -14.10 -0.48
CA ARG A 13 -18.42 -14.14 -1.83
C ARG A 13 -19.45 -13.63 -2.83
N LEU A 14 -19.05 -12.59 -3.59
CA LEU A 14 -19.84 -12.09 -4.71
C LEU A 14 -20.04 -13.23 -5.71
N ARG A 15 -21.29 -13.50 -6.07
CA ARG A 15 -21.63 -14.32 -7.24
C ARG A 15 -21.66 -13.39 -8.43
N LEU A 16 -20.63 -13.47 -9.25
CA LEU A 16 -20.45 -12.65 -10.45
C LEU A 16 -20.58 -13.56 -11.66
N ASP A 17 -21.25 -13.07 -12.69
CA ASP A 17 -21.09 -13.59 -14.04
C ASP A 17 -19.71 -13.22 -14.61
N ASP A 18 -19.35 -13.85 -15.72
CA ASP A 18 -18.03 -13.68 -16.35
C ASP A 18 -17.79 -12.24 -16.83
N GLU A 19 -18.84 -11.53 -17.27
CA GLU A 19 -18.74 -10.15 -17.73
C GLU A 19 -18.43 -9.20 -16.57
N SER A 20 -19.17 -9.33 -15.48
CA SER A 20 -18.98 -8.58 -14.24
C SER A 20 -17.60 -8.81 -13.64
N ALA A 21 -17.14 -10.06 -13.63
CA ALA A 21 -15.79 -10.41 -13.17
C ALA A 21 -14.72 -9.73 -14.04
N ALA A 22 -14.82 -9.86 -15.37
CA ALA A 22 -13.89 -9.23 -16.29
C ALA A 22 -13.88 -7.70 -16.19
N ALA A 23 -15.02 -7.06 -15.93
CA ALA A 23 -15.10 -5.63 -15.72
C ALA A 23 -14.35 -5.19 -14.45
N LEU A 24 -14.47 -5.95 -13.36
CA LEU A 24 -13.75 -5.68 -12.12
C LEU A 24 -12.24 -5.89 -12.27
N ASP A 25 -11.82 -6.92 -13.00
CA ASP A 25 -10.40 -7.17 -13.27
C ASP A 25 -9.77 -6.03 -14.08
N ARG A 26 -10.44 -5.57 -15.16
CA ARG A 26 -10.01 -4.40 -15.93
C ARG A 26 -9.94 -3.13 -15.07
N TYR A 27 -10.91 -2.95 -14.17
CA TYR A 27 -10.88 -1.82 -13.24
C TYR A 27 -9.71 -1.92 -12.25
N ALA A 28 -9.41 -3.12 -11.73
CA ALA A 28 -8.29 -3.34 -10.83
C ALA A 28 -6.94 -3.05 -11.53
N GLU A 29 -6.79 -3.47 -12.78
CA GLU A 29 -5.62 -3.15 -13.61
C GLU A 29 -5.45 -1.63 -13.80
N LEU A 30 -6.54 -0.94 -14.19
CA LEU A 30 -6.55 0.51 -14.34
C LEU A 30 -6.19 1.21 -13.02
N PHE A 31 -6.81 0.80 -11.92
CA PHE A 31 -6.56 1.32 -10.59
C PHE A 31 -5.08 1.19 -10.22
N GLY A 32 -4.49 0.00 -10.39
CA GLY A 32 -3.09 -0.25 -10.10
C GLY A 32 -2.13 0.56 -10.99
N CYS A 33 -2.46 0.73 -12.27
CA CYS A 33 -1.69 1.57 -13.18
C CYS A 33 -1.70 3.04 -12.75
N VAL A 34 -2.90 3.58 -12.48
CA VAL A 34 -3.12 4.95 -12.04
C VAL A 34 -2.43 5.20 -10.70
N GLU A 35 -2.54 4.28 -9.74
CA GLU A 35 -1.90 4.39 -8.43
C GLU A 35 -0.38 4.55 -8.56
N ARG A 36 0.29 3.69 -9.32
CA ARG A 36 1.75 3.77 -9.54
C ARG A 36 2.17 5.06 -10.23
N LYS A 37 1.42 5.50 -11.23
CA LYS A 37 1.73 6.75 -11.96
C LYS A 37 1.47 7.98 -11.11
N LEU A 38 0.42 7.98 -10.31
CA LEU A 38 0.14 9.05 -9.36
C LEU A 38 1.27 9.15 -8.34
N PHE A 39 1.71 8.01 -7.78
CA PHE A 39 2.86 7.95 -6.88
C PHE A 39 4.11 8.60 -7.48
N ALA A 40 4.48 8.23 -8.71
CA ALA A 40 5.64 8.81 -9.39
C ALA A 40 5.53 10.34 -9.52
N ARG A 41 4.35 10.87 -9.85
CA ARG A 41 4.11 12.32 -9.95
C ARG A 41 4.20 13.02 -8.60
N LEU A 42 3.63 12.43 -7.55
CA LEU A 42 3.71 12.98 -6.19
C LEU A 42 5.16 12.97 -5.66
N CYS A 43 5.92 11.91 -5.93
CA CYS A 43 7.34 11.83 -5.60
C CYS A 43 8.19 12.87 -6.35
N ALA A 44 7.79 13.22 -7.58
CA ALA A 44 8.39 14.32 -8.33
C ALA A 44 7.96 15.72 -7.83
N GLY A 45 7.19 15.82 -6.74
CA GLY A 45 6.79 17.07 -6.11
C GLY A 45 5.49 17.68 -6.63
N ALA A 46 4.77 17.02 -7.54
CA ALA A 46 3.49 17.53 -8.01
C ALA A 46 2.42 17.46 -6.91
N LYS A 47 1.51 18.44 -6.87
CA LYS A 47 0.35 18.39 -5.95
C LYS A 47 -0.79 17.58 -6.58
N ALA A 48 -1.49 16.81 -5.74
CA ALA A 48 -2.63 15.99 -6.18
C ALA A 48 -3.71 16.82 -6.89
N SER A 49 -3.95 18.06 -6.46
CA SER A 49 -4.91 18.98 -7.08
C SER A 49 -4.52 19.39 -8.50
N GLN A 50 -3.23 19.51 -8.79
CA GLN A 50 -2.72 19.88 -10.11
C GLN A 50 -2.80 18.73 -11.11
N VAL A 51 -2.58 17.49 -10.64
CA VAL A 51 -2.58 16.30 -11.51
C VAL A 51 -3.98 15.72 -11.73
N LYS A 52 -4.94 16.01 -10.86
CA LYS A 52 -6.29 15.46 -10.92
C LYS A 52 -6.98 15.64 -12.28
N PRO A 53 -7.05 16.84 -12.88
CA PRO A 53 -7.75 17.03 -14.15
C PRO A 53 -7.12 16.23 -15.30
N ASP A 54 -5.78 16.22 -15.37
CA ASP A 54 -5.02 15.45 -16.35
C ASP A 54 -5.28 13.94 -16.21
N PHE A 55 -5.21 13.42 -14.99
CA PHE A 55 -5.45 12.01 -14.72
C PHE A 55 -6.89 11.59 -15.02
N CYS A 56 -7.88 12.38 -14.62
CA CYS A 56 -9.28 12.11 -14.94
C CYS A 56 -9.49 12.03 -16.46
N ARG A 57 -8.93 12.98 -17.22
CA ARG A 57 -9.07 13.01 -18.69
C ARG A 57 -8.31 11.86 -19.35
N ARG A 58 -7.04 11.63 -18.96
CA ARG A 58 -6.15 10.65 -19.59
C ARG A 58 -6.57 9.20 -19.35
N TYR A 59 -7.10 8.90 -18.16
CA TYR A 59 -7.45 7.54 -17.76
C TYR A 59 -8.96 7.32 -17.70
N GLY A 60 -9.78 8.29 -18.13
CA GLY A 60 -11.24 8.18 -18.10
C GLY A 60 -11.82 8.03 -16.68
N LEU A 61 -11.16 8.59 -15.66
CA LEU A 61 -11.59 8.47 -14.27
C LEU A 61 -12.59 9.57 -13.91
N THR A 62 -13.60 9.18 -13.14
CA THR A 62 -14.40 10.16 -12.40
C THR A 62 -13.57 10.79 -11.28
N ALA A 63 -13.98 11.99 -10.85
CA ALA A 63 -13.36 12.64 -9.70
C ALA A 63 -13.38 11.78 -8.43
N ARG A 64 -14.42 10.94 -8.24
CA ARG A 64 -14.54 10.03 -7.10
C ARG A 64 -13.53 8.89 -7.17
N GLN A 65 -13.35 8.28 -8.34
CA GLN A 65 -12.35 7.23 -8.55
C GLN A 65 -10.92 7.77 -8.40
N PHE A 66 -10.63 8.97 -8.89
CA PHE A 66 -9.33 9.60 -8.63
C PHE A 66 -9.11 9.79 -7.12
N ASN A 67 -10.12 10.30 -6.41
CA ASN A 67 -10.02 10.53 -4.98
C ASN A 67 -9.82 9.21 -4.20
N SER A 68 -10.45 8.10 -4.60
CA SER A 68 -10.26 6.81 -3.94
C SER A 68 -8.84 6.27 -4.13
N VAL A 69 -8.29 6.38 -5.35
CA VAL A 69 -6.88 6.05 -5.62
C VAL A 69 -5.95 6.90 -4.76
N ARG A 70 -6.17 8.23 -4.73
CA ARG A 70 -5.35 9.16 -3.95
C ARG A 70 -5.33 8.81 -2.47
N VAL A 71 -6.49 8.62 -1.85
CA VAL A 71 -6.59 8.31 -0.41
C VAL A 71 -5.91 6.97 -0.09
N THR A 72 -6.12 5.96 -0.93
CA THR A 72 -5.48 4.65 -0.78
C THR A 72 -3.96 4.77 -0.85
N LEU A 73 -3.45 5.51 -1.84
CA LEU A 73 -2.03 5.73 -2.03
C LEU A 73 -1.40 6.51 -0.86
N GLU A 74 -2.03 7.61 -0.45
CA GLU A 74 -1.57 8.41 0.69
C GLU A 74 -1.51 7.57 1.98
N GLY A 75 -2.50 6.70 2.21
CA GLY A 75 -2.49 5.74 3.31
C GLY A 75 -1.30 4.78 3.26
N LYS A 76 -1.03 4.17 2.09
CA LYS A 76 0.14 3.30 1.87
C LYS A 76 1.45 4.04 2.10
N MET A 77 1.58 5.27 1.60
CA MET A 77 2.77 6.10 1.78
C MET A 77 2.98 6.46 3.26
N ALA A 78 1.91 6.82 3.97
CA ALA A 78 1.98 7.13 5.39
C ALA A 78 2.37 5.90 6.22
N ALA A 79 1.78 4.74 5.94
CA ALA A 79 2.14 3.48 6.59
C ALA A 79 3.62 3.13 6.36
N ALA A 80 4.10 3.23 5.11
CA ALA A 80 5.49 2.99 4.77
C ALA A 80 6.44 3.91 5.56
N ARG A 81 6.13 5.22 5.63
CA ARG A 81 6.93 6.20 6.39
C ARG A 81 6.95 5.91 7.89
N ARG A 82 5.81 5.52 8.48
CA ARG A 82 5.73 5.20 9.91
C ARG A 82 6.58 4.01 10.32
N VAL A 83 6.79 3.05 9.41
CA VAL A 83 7.59 1.84 9.69
C VAL A 83 9.11 2.12 9.62
N LEU A 84 9.54 3.19 8.95
CA LEU A 84 10.97 3.46 8.73
C LEU A 84 11.80 3.60 10.01
N PRO A 85 11.39 4.36 11.05
CA PRO A 85 12.19 4.52 12.26
C PRO A 85 12.46 3.19 12.97
N GLN A 86 11.42 2.37 13.13
CA GLN A 86 11.53 1.04 13.74
C GLN A 86 12.48 0.14 12.95
N ARG A 87 12.37 0.14 11.62
CA ARG A 87 13.30 -0.62 10.75
C ARG A 87 14.75 -0.14 10.89
N ILE A 88 14.97 1.17 10.98
CA ILE A 88 16.32 1.73 11.18
C ILE A 88 16.92 1.23 12.50
N GLU A 89 16.14 1.23 13.59
CA GLU A 89 16.58 0.72 14.89
C GLU A 89 16.89 -0.78 14.84
N GLU A 90 16.01 -1.57 14.24
CA GLU A 90 16.22 -3.00 14.06
C GLU A 90 17.50 -3.30 13.27
N LEU A 91 17.72 -2.58 12.16
CA LEU A 91 18.92 -2.72 11.35
C LEU A 91 20.19 -2.34 12.13
N ARG A 92 20.17 -1.24 12.89
CA ARG A 92 21.28 -0.85 13.77
C ARG A 92 21.62 -1.94 14.77
N TRP A 93 20.59 -2.52 15.42
CA TRP A 93 20.77 -3.60 16.36
C TRP A 93 21.38 -4.85 15.69
N ARG A 94 20.88 -5.21 14.50
CA ARG A 94 21.41 -6.34 13.72
C ARG A 94 22.88 -6.15 13.35
N ILE A 95 23.27 -4.96 12.90
CA ILE A 95 24.66 -4.60 12.60
C ILE A 95 25.53 -4.75 13.86
N ALA A 96 25.10 -4.18 14.99
CA ALA A 96 25.84 -4.27 16.25
C ALA A 96 26.02 -5.73 16.71
N ARG A 97 24.98 -6.56 16.54
CA ARG A 97 25.06 -8.00 16.84
C ARG A 97 26.03 -8.72 15.90
N ALA A 98 25.99 -8.42 14.60
CA ALA A 98 26.90 -9.01 13.63
C ALA A 98 28.37 -8.69 13.97
N HIS A 99 28.69 -7.44 14.32
CA HIS A 99 30.03 -7.06 14.78
C HIS A 99 30.50 -7.86 16.00
N LYS A 100 29.62 -8.06 17.00
CA LYS A 100 29.95 -8.88 18.18
C LYS A 100 30.25 -10.33 17.81
N VAL A 101 29.48 -10.91 16.89
CA VAL A 101 29.69 -12.29 16.42
C VAL A 101 31.00 -12.41 15.66
N ILE A 102 31.30 -11.49 14.73
CA ILE A 102 32.56 -11.47 13.99
C ILE A 102 33.75 -11.39 14.94
N LYS A 103 33.73 -10.46 15.91
CA LYS A 103 34.79 -10.34 16.92
C LYS A 103 35.01 -11.63 17.72
N ARG A 104 33.92 -12.31 18.09
CA ARG A 104 33.98 -13.59 18.81
C ARG A 104 34.60 -14.70 17.94
N LEU A 105 34.26 -14.75 16.66
CA LEU A 105 34.79 -15.75 15.71
C LEU A 105 36.26 -15.48 15.39
N ALA A 106 36.66 -14.22 15.20
CA ALA A 106 38.06 -13.83 14.98
C ALA A 106 38.95 -14.25 16.16
N ARG A 107 38.45 -14.17 17.40
CA ARG A 107 39.16 -14.66 18.59
C ARG A 107 39.25 -16.19 18.69
N ARG A 108 38.49 -16.92 17.87
CA ARG A 108 38.40 -18.39 17.86
C ARG A 108 39.03 -19.02 16.62
N ALA A 109 39.51 -18.20 15.68
CA ALA A 109 40.30 -18.68 14.56
C ALA A 109 41.66 -19.19 15.09
N PRO A 110 42.18 -20.32 14.58
CA PRO A 110 43.50 -20.82 14.95
C PRO A 110 44.63 -19.85 14.61
#